data_AF-A0A1J5T7J2-F1
#
_entry.id   AF-A0A1J5T7J2-F1
#
_cell.length_a   1.000
_cell.length_b   1.000
_cell.length_c   1.000
_cell.angle_alpha   90.00
_cell.angle_beta   90.00
_cell.angle_gamma   90.00
#
_symmetry.space_group_name_H-M   'P 1'
#
loop_
_entity.id
_entity.type
_entity.pdbx_description
1 polymer ?
#
loop_
_entity_poly.entity_id
_entity_poly.type
_entity_poly.pdbx_seq_one_letter_code
_entity_poly.pdbx_strand_id
1 'polypeptide(L)'
;MEKEESNLAYEENPFLLDEEPSPDSPSWISIIIIAIMLLSLLPAGFWVQNQIDFLLDSDGDGVPNSEDKFPYDATESTDWDGDGFGDNIDPDDDNDGYSDNIDLDPLYDLSVVFNFNWVNLSTEISGRPTFFFQLYQEDKELKQFDEEGSPFEAQWQVPYDLSIDFEVNVPDIQSEHSFNIRLYQAKWSTPQLLDLDGSNDTYGITFSYNLINETWSGDDDDGFVDGALDNLTDEPDAQMSYSVSTSYFGYVKTYTWSYGGKEYVMSYNFDPTIYASYVAQDHRINHEDDYIEFATPEDETMILISEQLHRIAQENALSVNEEAQYLLSFVQSLKYAEDNVTAGLGEYPRFPVETLVDELGDCEDTSILLITIAEILGIDSVLILIPEAFPDAGHAAVGLALDGISGTYYELDGAEYFYAETTAVGWQIGEIPDMDSSSAILYPVS
;
A
#
# COMPACT_ATOMS: atom_id res chain seq x y z
N MET A 1 50.17 -60.46 14.34
CA MET A 1 48.78 -60.32 13.87
C MET A 1 48.77 -59.07 13.00
N GLU A 2 49.08 -59.14 11.70
CA GLU A 2 48.70 -60.17 10.70
C GLU A 2 47.19 -60.48 10.81
N LYS A 3 46.36 -60.33 9.77
CA LYS A 3 46.51 -60.04 8.32
C LYS A 3 45.26 -59.20 7.89
N GLU A 4 45.05 -58.74 6.65
CA GLU A 4 45.50 -59.22 5.34
C GLU A 4 45.49 -58.10 4.30
N GLU A 5 46.32 -58.23 3.26
CA GLU A 5 46.35 -57.34 2.10
C GLU A 5 45.32 -57.77 1.04
N SER A 6 44.89 -56.84 0.20
CA SER A 6 44.77 -57.15 -1.24
C SER A 6 45.07 -55.92 -2.09
N ASN A 7 46.13 -56.02 -2.89
CA ASN A 7 46.63 -54.96 -3.76
C ASN A 7 47.06 -55.61 -5.09
N LEU A 8 46.52 -55.13 -6.23
CA LEU A 8 46.94 -55.44 -7.61
C LEU A 8 46.55 -54.19 -8.44
N ALA A 9 47.47 -53.36 -8.96
CA ALA A 9 48.53 -53.59 -9.96
C ALA A 9 47.95 -54.04 -11.32
N TYR A 10 48.42 -53.63 -12.51
CA TYR A 10 49.68 -53.00 -12.96
C TYR A 10 49.35 -51.78 -13.88
N GLU A 11 50.23 -51.05 -14.60
CA GLU A 11 51.66 -51.20 -14.94
C GLU A 11 52.35 -49.81 -15.09
N GLU A 12 53.37 -49.63 -15.95
CA GLU A 12 54.31 -48.48 -15.91
C GLU A 12 54.73 -47.93 -17.31
N ASN A 13 54.93 -46.60 -17.40
CA ASN A 13 56.03 -45.89 -18.12
C ASN A 13 56.11 -45.90 -19.69
N PRO A 14 57.06 -45.19 -20.36
CA PRO A 14 57.65 -43.84 -20.15
C PRO A 14 57.59 -42.93 -21.41
N PHE A 15 57.73 -41.59 -21.28
CA PHE A 15 58.65 -40.77 -22.10
C PHE A 15 58.82 -39.33 -21.57
N LEU A 16 59.99 -38.72 -21.81
CA LEU A 16 60.35 -37.35 -21.40
C LEU A 16 60.76 -36.50 -22.62
N LEU A 17 60.75 -35.17 -22.41
CA LEU A 17 61.43 -34.07 -23.13
C LEU A 17 60.59 -33.23 -24.12
N ASP A 18 60.39 -31.98 -23.69
CA ASP A 18 60.66 -30.70 -24.38
C ASP A 18 60.41 -30.58 -25.89
N GLU A 19 59.42 -29.77 -26.28
CA GLU A 19 59.54 -28.72 -27.32
C GLU A 19 58.66 -27.50 -26.95
N GLU A 20 59.14 -26.28 -27.22
CA GLU A 20 58.38 -25.03 -26.98
C GLU A 20 57.29 -24.80 -28.06
N PRO A 21 56.17 -24.12 -27.74
CA PRO A 21 55.12 -23.82 -28.71
C PRO A 21 55.57 -22.80 -29.78
N SER A 22 55.16 -23.03 -31.03
CA SER A 22 55.57 -22.21 -32.18
C SER A 22 54.88 -20.83 -32.23
N PRO A 23 55.50 -19.81 -32.85
CA PRO A 23 55.07 -18.41 -32.75
C PRO A 23 54.06 -18.01 -33.85
N ASP A 24 52.99 -18.79 -34.06
CA ASP A 24 51.97 -18.51 -35.09
C ASP A 24 50.53 -18.88 -34.63
N SER A 25 50.15 -18.50 -33.42
CA SER A 25 48.75 -18.40 -33.00
C SER A 25 48.46 -16.99 -32.47
N PRO A 26 47.34 -16.35 -32.88
CA PRO A 26 47.00 -15.03 -32.36
C PRO A 26 46.76 -15.12 -30.85
N SER A 27 47.41 -14.25 -30.09
CA SER A 27 47.28 -14.22 -28.64
C SER A 27 45.81 -14.02 -28.23
N TRP A 28 45.42 -14.48 -27.03
CA TRP A 28 44.06 -14.31 -26.50
C TRP A 28 43.59 -12.84 -26.51
N ILE A 29 44.53 -11.89 -26.38
CA ILE A 29 44.30 -10.44 -26.48
C ILE A 29 43.80 -10.06 -27.89
N SER A 30 44.29 -10.70 -28.94
CA SER A 30 43.84 -10.48 -30.33
C SER A 30 42.43 -11.02 -30.58
N ILE A 31 42.04 -12.10 -29.89
CA ILE A 31 40.66 -12.64 -29.97
C ILE A 31 39.70 -11.73 -29.21
N ILE A 32 40.10 -11.21 -28.04
CA ILE A 32 39.31 -10.22 -27.27
C ILE A 32 39.13 -8.92 -28.07
N ILE A 33 40.18 -8.39 -28.71
CA ILE A 33 40.08 -7.17 -29.53
C ILE A 33 39.18 -7.40 -30.77
N ILE A 34 39.21 -8.59 -31.38
CA ILE A 34 38.32 -8.90 -32.51
C ILE A 34 36.87 -9.16 -32.06
N ALA A 35 36.65 -9.72 -30.87
CA ALA A 35 35.31 -9.84 -30.28
C ALA A 35 34.71 -8.45 -29.97
N ILE A 36 35.50 -7.55 -29.38
CA ILE A 36 35.10 -6.16 -29.11
C ILE A 36 34.87 -5.38 -30.43
N MET A 37 35.66 -5.61 -31.48
CA MET A 37 35.45 -4.99 -32.80
C MET A 37 34.30 -5.62 -33.65
N LEU A 38 33.76 -6.77 -33.26
CA LEU A 38 32.61 -7.40 -33.94
C LEU A 38 31.27 -7.11 -33.25
N LEU A 39 31.27 -6.55 -32.04
CA LEU A 39 30.06 -6.10 -31.34
C LEU A 39 29.58 -4.69 -31.76
N SER A 40 30.27 -4.00 -32.66
CA SER A 40 29.95 -2.60 -33.04
C SER A 40 29.06 -2.46 -34.28
N LEU A 41 28.16 -3.41 -34.56
CA LEU A 41 27.34 -3.43 -35.79
C LEU A 41 25.86 -3.85 -35.60
N LEU A 42 25.36 -3.89 -34.37
CA LEU A 42 23.93 -3.96 -34.03
C LEU A 42 23.68 -3.05 -32.81
N PRO A 43 22.44 -2.55 -32.58
CA PRO A 43 22.11 -1.63 -31.49
C PRO A 43 22.01 -2.33 -30.12
N ALA A 44 23.02 -3.13 -29.77
CA ALA A 44 23.11 -3.88 -28.51
C ALA A 44 23.95 -3.17 -27.42
N GLY A 45 24.47 -1.98 -27.72
CA GLY A 45 25.31 -1.20 -26.79
C GLY A 45 24.54 -0.41 -25.73
N PHE A 46 23.22 -0.25 -25.90
CA PHE A 46 22.34 0.43 -24.94
C PHE A 46 21.85 -0.56 -23.87
N TRP A 47 21.27 -1.67 -24.33
CA TRP A 47 20.74 -2.77 -23.49
C TRP A 47 21.73 -3.41 -22.49
N VAL A 48 23.04 -3.36 -22.76
CA VAL A 48 24.07 -3.90 -21.84
C VAL A 48 24.52 -2.87 -20.79
N GLN A 49 24.25 -1.57 -21.01
CA GLN A 49 24.59 -0.52 -20.05
C GLN A 49 23.51 -0.45 -18.96
N ASN A 50 22.24 -0.29 -19.33
CA ASN A 50 21.12 -0.21 -18.39
C ASN A 50 21.04 -1.45 -17.46
N GLN A 51 21.28 -2.65 -18.01
CA GLN A 51 21.25 -3.90 -17.22
C GLN A 51 22.47 -4.09 -16.28
N ILE A 52 23.55 -3.29 -16.45
CA ILE A 52 24.66 -3.26 -15.49
C ILE A 52 24.43 -2.17 -14.44
N ASP A 53 23.87 -1.03 -14.84
CA ASP A 53 23.61 0.09 -13.92
C ASP A 53 22.55 -0.29 -12.86
N PHE A 54 21.57 -1.16 -13.18
CA PHE A 54 20.58 -1.71 -12.21
C PHE A 54 21.23 -2.47 -11.02
N LEU A 55 22.32 -3.22 -11.26
CA LEU A 55 23.06 -3.95 -10.21
C LEU A 55 24.31 -3.20 -9.74
N LEU A 56 24.47 -1.95 -10.16
CA LEU A 56 25.56 -1.10 -9.74
C LEU A 56 25.13 -0.33 -8.49
N ASP A 57 26.11 0.02 -7.69
CA ASP A 57 26.06 0.98 -6.59
C ASP A 57 26.84 2.19 -7.13
N SER A 58 26.12 3.23 -7.56
CA SER A 58 26.66 4.31 -8.40
C SER A 58 27.47 5.34 -7.62
N ASP A 59 27.14 5.56 -6.35
CA ASP A 59 27.79 6.55 -5.49
C ASP A 59 28.66 5.94 -4.37
N GLY A 60 28.45 4.66 -4.04
CA GLY A 60 29.31 3.85 -3.18
C GLY A 60 28.80 3.64 -1.76
N ASP A 61 27.51 3.83 -1.48
CA ASP A 61 26.92 3.70 -0.14
C ASP A 61 26.72 2.22 0.28
N GLY A 62 26.45 1.34 -0.68
CA GLY A 62 26.26 -0.09 -0.52
C GLY A 62 24.86 -0.63 -0.86
N VAL A 63 23.92 0.25 -1.24
CA VAL A 63 22.60 -0.09 -1.80
C VAL A 63 22.73 -0.16 -3.34
N PRO A 64 22.14 -1.15 -4.02
CA PRO A 64 22.06 -1.15 -5.48
C PRO A 64 21.13 -0.03 -5.97
N ASN A 65 21.43 0.59 -7.11
CA ASN A 65 20.63 1.69 -7.69
C ASN A 65 19.14 1.35 -7.96
N SER A 66 18.76 0.07 -7.88
CA SER A 66 17.39 -0.45 -8.03
C SER A 66 16.62 -0.56 -6.71
N GLU A 67 17.30 -0.43 -5.58
CA GLU A 67 16.77 -0.51 -4.21
C GLU A 67 17.00 0.83 -3.46
N ASP A 68 17.43 1.87 -4.19
CA ASP A 68 17.96 3.13 -3.69
C ASP A 68 17.15 4.31 -4.26
N LYS A 69 16.51 5.09 -3.38
CA LYS A 69 15.72 6.27 -3.77
C LYS A 69 16.60 7.44 -4.25
N PHE A 70 17.89 7.47 -3.92
CA PHE A 70 18.84 8.53 -4.28
C PHE A 70 20.19 8.03 -4.85
N PRO A 71 20.24 7.29 -6.00
CA PRO A 71 21.45 6.58 -6.49
C PRO A 71 22.66 7.43 -6.94
N TYR A 72 22.68 8.70 -6.59
CA TYR A 72 23.77 9.63 -6.88
C TYR A 72 24.19 10.46 -5.65
N ASP A 73 23.59 10.22 -4.48
CA ASP A 73 23.95 10.84 -3.20
C ASP A 73 24.17 9.76 -2.13
N ALA A 74 25.43 9.31 -1.99
CA ALA A 74 25.87 8.29 -1.01
C ALA A 74 25.72 8.69 0.47
N THR A 75 24.84 9.65 0.78
CA THR A 75 24.37 9.97 2.12
C THR A 75 22.87 9.78 2.32
N GLU A 76 22.12 9.38 1.29
CA GLU A 76 20.70 9.02 1.32
C GLU A 76 20.46 7.72 0.55
N SER A 77 19.46 6.94 0.94
CA SER A 77 18.99 5.78 0.14
C SER A 77 17.50 5.45 0.29
N THR A 78 16.81 6.10 1.22
CA THR A 78 15.39 5.92 1.53
C THR A 78 14.69 7.28 1.59
N ASP A 79 13.42 7.27 1.21
CA ASP A 79 12.45 8.38 1.13
C ASP A 79 11.14 7.75 1.63
N TRP A 80 10.88 7.85 2.93
CA TRP A 80 9.90 6.99 3.59
C TRP A 80 8.44 7.42 3.37
N ASP A 81 8.16 8.71 3.33
CA ASP A 81 6.82 9.27 3.07
C ASP A 81 6.53 9.58 1.58
N GLY A 82 7.58 9.61 0.74
CA GLY A 82 7.52 9.87 -0.70
C GLY A 82 7.47 11.35 -1.07
N ASP A 83 7.92 12.26 -0.20
CA ASP A 83 7.93 13.71 -0.47
C ASP A 83 9.06 14.14 -1.44
N GLY A 84 10.14 13.36 -1.54
CA GLY A 84 11.31 13.61 -2.38
C GLY A 84 12.54 14.21 -1.65
N PHE A 85 12.51 14.35 -0.34
CA PHE A 85 13.69 14.44 0.53
C PHE A 85 14.05 13.05 1.08
N GLY A 86 15.34 12.83 1.39
CA GLY A 86 15.80 11.54 1.92
C GLY A 86 15.89 11.56 3.45
N ASP A 87 15.66 10.40 4.08
CA ASP A 87 15.49 10.25 5.53
C ASP A 87 16.68 10.77 6.39
N ASN A 88 17.88 11.02 5.83
CA ASN A 88 19.00 11.61 6.58
C ASN A 88 19.01 13.15 6.55
N ILE A 89 18.20 13.79 5.69
CA ILE A 89 17.97 15.24 5.65
C ILE A 89 16.53 15.66 5.96
N ASP A 90 15.55 14.78 5.79
CA ASP A 90 14.21 15.05 6.28
C ASP A 90 14.19 15.09 7.82
N PRO A 91 13.33 15.93 8.43
CA PRO A 91 13.13 15.92 9.87
C PRO A 91 11.79 15.34 10.33
N ASP A 92 11.00 14.69 9.46
CA ASP A 92 9.62 14.21 9.72
C ASP A 92 9.34 13.00 8.78
N ASP A 93 10.13 11.91 8.91
CA ASP A 93 10.23 10.79 7.94
C ASP A 93 8.88 10.13 7.52
N ASP A 94 7.83 10.19 8.35
CA ASP A 94 6.49 9.66 8.04
C ASP A 94 5.39 10.73 7.85
N ASN A 95 5.75 12.00 8.02
CA ASN A 95 4.92 13.20 7.86
C ASN A 95 3.66 13.24 8.76
N ASP A 96 3.67 12.60 9.94
CA ASP A 96 2.61 12.75 10.96
C ASP A 96 2.54 14.19 11.54
N GLY A 97 3.67 14.92 11.49
CA GLY A 97 3.84 16.27 12.02
C GLY A 97 4.67 16.37 13.30
N TYR A 98 5.30 15.29 13.73
CA TYR A 98 6.33 15.23 14.77
C TYR A 98 7.68 14.79 14.19
N SER A 99 8.73 15.49 14.58
CA SER A 99 10.06 15.16 14.07
C SER A 99 10.65 13.89 14.68
N ASP A 100 11.32 13.05 13.88
CA ASP A 100 12.05 11.81 14.23
C ASP A 100 12.84 11.90 15.54
N ASN A 101 13.43 13.07 15.81
CA ASN A 101 14.26 13.29 16.99
C ASN A 101 13.45 13.35 18.31
N ILE A 102 12.12 13.50 18.26
CA ILE A 102 11.19 13.43 19.38
C ILE A 102 10.20 12.27 19.27
N ASP A 103 10.12 11.66 18.09
CA ASP A 103 9.28 10.50 17.82
C ASP A 103 9.69 9.24 18.61
N LEU A 104 8.76 8.29 18.72
CA LEU A 104 9.01 6.94 19.20
C LEU A 104 9.27 5.94 18.07
N ASP A 105 8.62 6.10 16.92
CA ASP A 105 8.83 5.28 15.73
C ASP A 105 8.82 6.20 14.49
N PRO A 106 9.97 6.83 14.15
CA PRO A 106 10.08 7.80 13.05
C PRO A 106 9.48 7.43 11.71
N LEU A 107 9.26 6.14 11.45
CA LEU A 107 8.76 5.65 10.18
C LEU A 107 7.25 5.34 10.24
N TYR A 108 6.57 5.45 11.39
CA TYR A 108 5.15 5.08 11.49
C TYR A 108 4.38 5.74 12.66
N ASP A 109 3.54 6.73 12.35
CA ASP A 109 2.49 7.32 13.22
C ASP A 109 1.81 6.24 14.06
N LEU A 110 1.98 6.28 15.38
CA LEU A 110 1.41 5.27 16.27
C LEU A 110 -0.04 5.62 16.66
N SER A 111 -0.94 4.72 16.31
CA SER A 111 -2.36 4.78 16.68
C SER A 111 -2.71 3.86 17.84
N VAL A 112 -3.91 4.09 18.39
CA VAL A 112 -4.54 3.23 19.40
C VAL A 112 -5.85 2.68 18.87
N VAL A 113 -5.92 1.36 18.69
CA VAL A 113 -7.12 0.63 18.26
C VAL A 113 -7.88 0.15 19.50
N PHE A 114 -9.14 0.57 19.60
CA PHE A 114 -10.06 0.15 20.64
C PHE A 114 -11.01 -0.90 20.09
N ASN A 115 -11.15 -2.04 20.77
CA ASN A 115 -12.07 -3.12 20.41
C ASN A 115 -13.09 -3.32 21.54
N PHE A 116 -14.37 -3.10 21.30
CA PHE A 116 -15.45 -3.27 22.28
C PHE A 116 -16.25 -4.53 21.98
N ASN A 117 -16.14 -5.51 22.88
CA ASN A 117 -16.72 -6.84 22.68
C ASN A 117 -18.21 -6.85 23.00
N TRP A 118 -18.57 -6.49 24.23
CA TRP A 118 -19.96 -6.54 24.72
C TRP A 118 -20.17 -5.60 25.91
N VAL A 119 -21.42 -5.24 26.16
CA VAL A 119 -21.87 -4.47 27.33
C VAL A 119 -23.12 -5.09 27.94
N ASN A 120 -23.25 -5.07 29.26
CA ASN A 120 -24.42 -5.54 30.00
C ASN A 120 -24.88 -4.46 30.97
N LEU A 121 -26.12 -4.00 30.82
CA LEU A 121 -26.66 -2.85 31.55
C LEU A 121 -27.51 -3.30 32.74
N SER A 122 -27.21 -2.81 33.94
CA SER A 122 -27.91 -3.11 35.20
C SER A 122 -28.99 -2.07 35.51
N THR A 123 -30.07 -2.52 36.17
CA THR A 123 -31.14 -1.68 36.75
C THR A 123 -32.15 -2.54 37.52
N GLU A 124 -32.92 -1.93 38.42
CA GLU A 124 -34.11 -2.54 39.06
C GLU A 124 -35.35 -2.64 38.12
N ILE A 125 -35.36 -2.00 36.94
CA ILE A 125 -36.57 -1.82 36.11
C ILE A 125 -36.48 -2.48 34.73
N SER A 126 -37.45 -3.36 34.39
CA SER A 126 -37.53 -3.98 33.06
C SER A 126 -37.81 -2.98 31.93
N GLY A 127 -37.12 -3.12 30.80
CA GLY A 127 -37.20 -2.20 29.67
C GLY A 127 -36.16 -2.47 28.58
N ARG A 128 -36.07 -1.53 27.64
CA ARG A 128 -35.08 -1.48 26.55
C ARG A 128 -34.49 -0.07 26.55
N PRO A 129 -33.35 0.18 27.22
CA PRO A 129 -32.69 1.47 27.16
C PRO A 129 -32.04 1.65 25.80
N THR A 130 -31.97 2.90 25.34
CA THR A 130 -31.01 3.30 24.32
C THR A 130 -29.77 3.91 24.97
N PHE A 131 -28.59 3.67 24.39
CA PHE A 131 -27.31 4.09 24.96
C PHE A 131 -26.25 4.36 23.89
N PHE A 132 -25.19 5.07 24.28
CA PHE A 132 -24.01 5.35 23.45
C PHE A 132 -22.79 5.54 24.36
N PHE A 133 -21.60 5.44 23.79
CA PHE A 133 -20.35 5.69 24.50
C PHE A 133 -19.66 6.96 24.01
N GLN A 134 -18.82 7.55 24.85
CA GLN A 134 -17.89 8.60 24.47
C GLN A 134 -16.50 8.27 25.02
N LEU A 135 -15.50 8.31 24.15
CA LEU A 135 -14.07 8.21 24.47
C LEU A 135 -13.49 9.62 24.59
N TYR A 136 -12.73 9.85 25.66
CA TYR A 136 -12.00 11.09 25.94
C TYR A 136 -10.51 10.81 26.08
N GLN A 137 -9.70 11.84 25.77
CA GLN A 137 -8.31 11.96 26.19
C GLN A 137 -8.18 13.32 26.89
N GLU A 138 -7.72 13.30 28.14
CA GLU A 138 -7.89 14.42 29.08
C GLU A 138 -9.35 14.93 29.14
N ASP A 139 -9.59 16.22 28.86
CA ASP A 139 -10.92 16.85 28.78
C ASP A 139 -11.49 16.88 27.33
N LYS A 140 -10.76 16.38 26.32
CA LYS A 140 -11.16 16.42 24.90
C LYS A 140 -11.91 15.15 24.54
N GLU A 141 -13.13 15.30 24.02
CA GLU A 141 -13.86 14.20 23.39
C GLU A 141 -13.17 13.81 22.08
N LEU A 142 -12.80 12.53 21.96
CA LEU A 142 -12.19 11.97 20.76
C LEU A 142 -13.24 11.36 19.84
N LYS A 143 -14.14 10.54 20.39
CA LYS A 143 -15.14 9.80 19.60
C LYS A 143 -16.40 9.51 20.42
N GLN A 144 -17.57 9.82 19.87
CA GLN A 144 -18.82 9.16 20.26
C GLN A 144 -19.00 7.91 19.40
N PHE A 145 -19.38 6.78 19.97
CA PHE A 145 -19.69 5.57 19.21
C PHE A 145 -21.06 4.98 19.57
N ASP A 146 -21.81 4.66 18.51
CA ASP A 146 -23.22 4.27 18.46
C ASP A 146 -23.52 3.48 17.16
N GLU A 147 -24.78 3.08 16.94
CA GLU A 147 -25.24 2.33 15.76
C GLU A 147 -25.46 3.29 14.57
N GLU A 148 -24.38 3.66 13.89
CA GLU A 148 -24.37 4.53 12.68
C GLU A 148 -25.08 5.89 12.88
N GLY A 149 -24.81 6.58 13.99
CA GLY A 149 -25.46 7.84 14.37
C GLY A 149 -26.78 7.68 15.11
N SER A 150 -27.17 6.44 15.44
CA SER A 150 -28.32 6.12 16.30
C SER A 150 -27.86 5.41 17.58
N PRO A 151 -28.27 5.84 18.78
CA PRO A 151 -27.91 5.14 20.02
C PRO A 151 -28.39 3.67 20.02
N PHE A 152 -27.49 2.74 20.36
CA PHE A 152 -27.75 1.30 20.51
C PHE A 152 -28.98 1.01 21.37
N GLU A 153 -29.74 -0.06 21.09
CA GLU A 153 -30.87 -0.51 21.94
C GLU A 153 -30.63 -1.91 22.53
N ALA A 154 -30.32 -1.98 23.83
CA ALA A 154 -30.14 -3.24 24.57
C ALA A 154 -31.41 -3.66 25.34
N GLN A 155 -31.37 -4.84 25.96
CA GLN A 155 -32.27 -5.19 27.06
C GLN A 155 -31.49 -5.10 28.38
N TRP A 156 -32.10 -4.53 29.42
CA TRP A 156 -31.49 -4.58 30.75
C TRP A 156 -31.23 -6.01 31.21
N GLN A 157 -30.12 -6.23 31.92
CA GLN A 157 -29.67 -7.50 32.49
C GLN A 157 -29.41 -8.61 31.45
N VAL A 158 -29.17 -8.22 30.19
CA VAL A 158 -28.77 -9.12 29.09
C VAL A 158 -27.55 -8.52 28.40
N PRO A 159 -26.44 -9.27 28.26
CA PRO A 159 -25.31 -8.83 27.45
C PRO A 159 -25.73 -8.51 26.01
N TYR A 160 -25.37 -7.32 25.57
CA TYR A 160 -25.49 -6.82 24.21
C TYR A 160 -24.11 -6.96 23.55
N ASP A 161 -24.08 -7.62 22.41
CA ASP A 161 -22.90 -7.77 21.57
C ASP A 161 -22.63 -6.42 20.88
N LEU A 162 -21.46 -5.84 21.15
CA LEU A 162 -21.05 -4.58 20.50
C LEU A 162 -20.31 -4.91 19.20
N SER A 163 -19.28 -5.76 19.28
CA SER A 163 -18.41 -6.12 18.15
C SER A 163 -18.02 -4.91 17.30
N ILE A 164 -17.56 -3.84 17.96
CA ILE A 164 -17.15 -2.58 17.34
C ILE A 164 -15.70 -2.31 17.68
N ASP A 165 -14.90 -2.11 16.66
CA ASP A 165 -13.58 -1.53 16.75
C ASP A 165 -13.53 -0.10 16.18
N PHE A 166 -12.49 0.63 16.57
CA PHE A 166 -12.08 1.84 15.87
C PHE A 166 -10.66 2.25 16.26
N GLU A 167 -10.02 2.96 15.34
CA GLU A 167 -8.69 3.55 15.50
C GLU A 167 -8.74 5.01 15.97
N VAL A 168 -7.67 5.44 16.64
CA VAL A 168 -7.41 6.81 17.10
C VAL A 168 -5.91 7.11 16.94
N ASN A 169 -5.52 7.99 16.00
CA ASN A 169 -4.19 8.63 16.01
C ASN A 169 -3.96 9.32 17.36
N VAL A 170 -2.76 9.17 17.91
CA VAL A 170 -2.34 9.85 19.13
C VAL A 170 -0.92 10.41 18.96
N PRO A 171 -0.56 11.51 19.67
CA PRO A 171 0.81 12.03 19.64
C PRO A 171 1.82 11.08 20.26
N ASP A 172 2.46 10.27 19.44
CA ASP A 172 3.44 9.24 19.77
C ASP A 172 4.80 9.76 20.26
N ILE A 173 5.07 11.06 20.19
CA ILE A 173 6.13 11.75 20.95
C ILE A 173 6.17 11.46 22.48
N GLN A 174 5.22 10.69 23.01
CA GLN A 174 5.20 10.15 24.36
C GLN A 174 4.61 8.72 24.39
N SER A 175 5.20 7.81 25.16
CA SER A 175 4.77 6.41 25.13
C SER A 175 3.52 6.10 25.95
N GLU A 176 2.92 7.07 26.65
CA GLU A 176 1.85 6.88 27.64
C GLU A 176 0.67 7.81 27.36
N HIS A 177 -0.50 7.25 27.06
CA HIS A 177 -1.72 8.01 26.79
C HIS A 177 -2.83 7.68 27.77
N SER A 178 -3.40 8.71 28.40
CA SER A 178 -4.53 8.54 29.32
C SER A 178 -5.86 8.75 28.62
N PHE A 179 -6.71 7.74 28.69
CA PHE A 179 -8.03 7.69 28.11
C PHE A 179 -9.10 7.60 29.20
N ASN A 180 -10.28 8.18 28.94
CA ASN A 180 -11.45 8.03 29.81
C ASN A 180 -12.67 7.59 28.97
N ILE A 181 -13.30 6.49 29.35
CA ILE A 181 -14.48 5.93 28.64
C ILE A 181 -15.74 6.18 29.48
N ARG A 182 -16.77 6.71 28.83
CA ARG A 182 -18.05 7.04 29.45
C ARG A 182 -19.22 6.42 28.69
N LEU A 183 -20.15 5.83 29.43
CA LEU A 183 -21.37 5.22 28.90
C LEU A 183 -22.60 6.05 29.28
N TYR A 184 -23.43 6.39 28.31
CA TYR A 184 -24.60 7.23 28.50
C TYR A 184 -25.88 6.54 28.08
N GLN A 185 -26.90 6.59 28.93
CA GLN A 185 -28.28 6.30 28.57
C GLN A 185 -28.83 7.50 27.80
N ALA A 186 -29.19 7.27 26.54
CA ALA A 186 -29.89 8.25 25.74
C ALA A 186 -31.29 8.52 26.33
N LYS A 187 -31.61 9.80 26.54
CA LYS A 187 -32.90 10.25 27.07
C LYS A 187 -33.42 11.42 26.25
N TRP A 188 -34.73 11.56 26.20
CA TRP A 188 -35.46 12.66 25.55
C TRP A 188 -35.10 14.08 26.05
N SER A 189 -34.33 14.20 27.13
CA SER A 189 -33.89 15.49 27.69
C SER A 189 -32.36 15.60 27.72
N THR A 190 -31.73 15.01 28.74
CA THR A 190 -30.28 15.03 28.96
C THR A 190 -29.86 13.59 29.16
N PRO A 191 -28.83 13.10 28.45
CA PRO A 191 -28.28 11.78 28.69
C PRO A 191 -27.92 11.59 30.17
N GLN A 192 -28.17 10.40 30.71
CA GLN A 192 -27.68 10.02 32.04
C GLN A 192 -26.41 9.21 31.84
N LEU A 193 -25.35 9.55 32.57
CA LEU A 193 -24.16 8.70 32.68
C LEU A 193 -24.53 7.43 33.48
N LEU A 194 -24.16 6.26 32.98
CA LEU A 194 -24.21 4.99 33.71
C LEU A 194 -22.87 4.78 34.40
N ASP A 195 -22.88 4.04 35.49
CA ASP A 195 -21.64 3.71 36.19
C ASP A 195 -20.90 2.54 35.53
N LEU A 196 -19.64 2.75 35.18
CA LEU A 196 -18.70 1.72 34.73
C LEU A 196 -17.56 1.48 35.74
N ASP A 197 -17.41 2.34 36.75
CA ASP A 197 -16.28 2.34 37.68
C ASP A 197 -16.57 1.40 38.87
N GLY A 198 -15.67 0.47 39.16
CA GLY A 198 -15.76 -0.39 40.36
C GLY A 198 -15.48 0.38 41.67
N SER A 199 -15.18 1.67 41.59
CA SER A 199 -14.89 2.60 42.67
C SER A 199 -16.00 3.64 42.85
N ASN A 200 -16.19 4.11 44.10
CA ASN A 200 -17.21 5.11 44.43
C ASN A 200 -16.81 6.56 44.04
N ASP A 201 -15.69 6.76 43.35
CA ASP A 201 -15.08 8.09 43.13
C ASP A 201 -15.37 8.66 41.72
N THR A 202 -15.69 7.83 40.72
CA THR A 202 -16.08 8.28 39.37
C THR A 202 -17.32 7.54 38.84
N TYR A 203 -17.60 7.63 37.53
CA TYR A 203 -18.70 6.93 36.84
C TYR A 203 -18.21 6.26 35.54
N GLY A 204 -16.93 6.43 35.19
CA GLY A 204 -16.41 6.13 33.86
C GLY A 204 -14.91 5.97 33.94
N ILE A 205 -14.43 4.82 33.48
CA ILE A 205 -13.08 4.34 33.72
C ILE A 205 -12.01 5.24 33.11
N THR A 206 -10.91 5.43 33.84
CA THR A 206 -9.70 6.10 33.37
C THR A 206 -8.54 5.12 33.40
N PHE A 207 -7.86 4.95 32.27
CA PHE A 207 -6.63 4.17 32.19
C PHE A 207 -5.57 4.93 31.41
N SER A 208 -4.31 4.61 31.68
CA SER A 208 -3.17 4.96 30.84
C SER A 208 -2.76 3.73 30.06
N TYR A 209 -2.58 3.87 28.75
CA TYR A 209 -2.09 2.83 27.84
C TYR A 209 -0.71 3.19 27.31
N ASN A 210 0.17 2.21 27.24
CA ASN A 210 1.55 2.37 26.78
C ASN A 210 1.74 1.81 25.37
N LEU A 211 2.05 2.67 24.40
CA LEU A 211 2.16 2.31 22.98
C LEU A 211 3.27 1.26 22.71
N ILE A 212 4.37 1.32 23.46
CA ILE A 212 5.62 0.60 23.14
C ILE A 212 5.69 -0.78 23.80
N ASN A 213 4.99 -0.98 24.91
CA ASN A 213 4.96 -2.26 25.61
C ASN A 213 3.57 -2.89 25.70
N GLU A 214 2.57 -2.25 25.10
CA GLU A 214 1.17 -2.70 25.00
C GLU A 214 0.54 -3.04 26.37
N THR A 215 0.95 -2.32 27.43
CA THR A 215 0.33 -2.46 28.76
C THR A 215 -0.50 -1.25 29.13
N TRP A 216 -1.56 -1.47 29.90
CA TRP A 216 -2.35 -0.42 30.53
C TRP A 216 -2.27 -0.46 32.06
N SER A 217 -2.67 0.64 32.71
CA SER A 217 -2.90 0.71 34.15
C SER A 217 -3.88 1.82 34.50
N GLY A 218 -4.60 1.69 35.61
CA GLY A 218 -5.54 2.72 36.07
C GLY A 218 -6.70 2.10 36.83
N ASP A 219 -7.91 2.53 36.48
CA ASP A 219 -9.17 2.01 37.01
C ASP A 219 -9.52 0.62 36.41
N ASP A 220 -8.89 0.26 35.28
CA ASP A 220 -8.90 -1.07 34.64
C ASP A 220 -7.46 -1.46 34.26
N ASP A 221 -7.11 -2.73 34.48
CA ASP A 221 -5.85 -3.37 34.03
C ASP A 221 -6.05 -4.76 33.36
N ASP A 222 -7.29 -5.21 33.13
CA ASP A 222 -7.59 -6.48 32.44
C ASP A 222 -8.65 -6.42 31.33
N GLY A 223 -9.26 -5.24 31.09
CA GLY A 223 -10.22 -5.01 30.00
C GLY A 223 -11.63 -5.47 30.35
N PHE A 224 -11.91 -5.68 31.64
CA PHE A 224 -13.21 -6.06 32.17
C PHE A 224 -13.62 -5.10 33.29
N VAL A 225 -14.71 -4.38 33.07
CA VAL A 225 -15.20 -3.35 34.01
C VAL A 225 -16.56 -3.75 34.59
N ASP A 226 -16.75 -3.47 35.88
CA ASP A 226 -17.93 -3.86 36.64
C ASP A 226 -18.32 -2.78 37.66
N GLY A 227 -19.14 -1.83 37.22
CA GLY A 227 -19.65 -0.74 38.06
C GLY A 227 -20.44 -1.22 39.28
N ALA A 228 -20.96 -2.45 39.27
CA ALA A 228 -21.76 -3.00 40.38
C ALA A 228 -20.92 -3.42 41.62
N LEU A 229 -19.60 -3.27 41.60
CA LEU A 229 -18.70 -3.66 42.70
C LEU A 229 -18.55 -2.60 43.81
N ASP A 230 -18.91 -1.35 43.52
CA ASP A 230 -18.58 -0.20 44.35
C ASP A 230 -19.41 -0.14 45.67
N ASN A 231 -20.56 -0.81 45.72
CA ASN A 231 -21.56 -0.80 46.81
C ASN A 231 -22.35 0.52 46.97
N LEU A 232 -22.38 1.39 45.96
CA LEU A 232 -23.41 2.43 45.86
C LEU A 232 -24.76 1.79 45.49
N THR A 233 -25.78 2.64 45.40
CA THR A 233 -27.14 2.28 45.00
C THR A 233 -27.60 3.14 43.81
N ASP A 234 -26.65 3.65 43.03
CA ASP A 234 -26.84 4.76 42.10
C ASP A 234 -27.15 4.27 40.68
N GLU A 235 -28.00 3.24 40.61
CA GLU A 235 -28.50 2.62 39.38
C GLU A 235 -28.97 3.64 38.32
N PRO A 236 -28.62 3.44 37.03
CA PRO A 236 -28.18 2.19 36.43
C PRO A 236 -26.66 2.05 36.26
N ASP A 237 -26.13 0.88 36.64
CA ASP A 237 -24.73 0.48 36.47
C ASP A 237 -24.53 -0.26 35.13
N ALA A 238 -23.28 -0.54 34.76
CA ALA A 238 -22.95 -1.36 33.60
C ALA A 238 -21.68 -2.20 33.80
N GLN A 239 -21.63 -3.30 33.04
CA GLN A 239 -20.47 -4.17 32.86
C GLN A 239 -20.07 -4.16 31.39
N MET A 240 -18.78 -4.19 31.08
CA MET A 240 -18.29 -4.17 29.69
C MET A 240 -16.99 -4.94 29.57
N SER A 241 -16.73 -5.47 28.36
CA SER A 241 -15.40 -5.96 27.98
C SER A 241 -14.90 -5.25 26.75
N TYR A 242 -13.64 -4.82 26.79
CA TYR A 242 -12.92 -4.21 25.68
C TYR A 242 -11.45 -4.64 25.67
N SER A 243 -10.75 -4.37 24.58
CA SER A 243 -9.28 -4.48 24.50
C SER A 243 -8.72 -3.29 23.72
N VAL A 244 -7.47 -2.95 24.02
CA VAL A 244 -6.74 -1.88 23.33
C VAL A 244 -5.40 -2.44 22.84
N SER A 245 -5.00 -2.04 21.63
CA SER A 245 -3.71 -2.37 21.01
C SER A 245 -3.14 -1.16 20.29
N THR A 246 -1.82 -1.09 20.16
CA THR A 246 -1.15 -0.17 19.25
C THR A 246 -1.35 -0.65 17.81
N SER A 247 -1.40 0.27 16.86
CA SER A 247 -1.32 0.02 15.42
C SER A 247 -0.51 1.16 14.79
N TYR A 248 -0.18 1.04 13.51
CA TYR A 248 0.28 2.18 12.72
C TYR A 248 -0.95 2.87 12.14
N PHE A 249 -1.05 4.19 12.32
CA PHE A 249 -2.09 4.99 11.70
C PHE A 249 -1.86 5.04 10.20
N GLY A 250 -2.93 4.93 9.43
CA GLY A 250 -2.81 4.79 7.99
C GLY A 250 -2.39 6.06 7.26
N TYR A 251 -1.79 5.89 6.08
CA TYR A 251 -1.55 7.02 5.17
C TYR A 251 -2.90 7.54 4.65
N VAL A 252 -3.35 8.68 5.17
CA VAL A 252 -4.60 9.34 4.72
C VAL A 252 -4.35 10.12 3.42
N LYS A 253 -4.38 9.44 2.28
CA LYS A 253 -4.23 10.07 0.96
C LYS A 253 -5.57 10.63 0.47
N THR A 254 -5.54 11.78 -0.23
CA THR A 254 -6.76 12.48 -0.70
C THR A 254 -6.65 12.93 -2.16
N TYR A 255 -7.23 12.14 -3.05
CA TYR A 255 -7.24 12.37 -4.48
C TYR A 255 -8.31 13.39 -4.88
N THR A 256 -7.95 14.31 -5.78
CA THR A 256 -8.86 15.30 -6.37
C THR A 256 -8.70 15.34 -7.89
N TRP A 257 -9.78 15.12 -8.63
CA TRP A 257 -9.75 15.04 -10.09
C TRP A 257 -11.02 15.61 -10.73
N SER A 258 -10.96 15.84 -12.06
CA SER A 258 -12.03 16.50 -12.80
C SER A 258 -12.54 15.65 -13.94
N TYR A 259 -13.85 15.37 -13.95
CA TYR A 259 -14.53 14.64 -15.02
C TYR A 259 -15.85 15.30 -15.40
N GLY A 260 -16.16 15.38 -16.70
CA GLY A 260 -17.42 15.97 -17.19
C GLY A 260 -17.64 17.44 -16.83
N GLY A 261 -16.60 18.16 -16.41
CA GLY A 261 -16.69 19.52 -15.86
C GLY A 261 -17.16 19.61 -14.41
N LYS A 262 -17.10 18.49 -13.67
CA LYS A 262 -17.29 18.38 -12.23
C LYS A 262 -15.97 17.94 -11.56
N GLU A 263 -15.71 18.48 -10.38
CA GLU A 263 -14.63 18.03 -9.49
C GLU A 263 -15.12 16.88 -8.60
N TYR A 264 -14.26 15.90 -8.40
CA TYR A 264 -14.45 14.73 -7.54
C TYR A 264 -13.32 14.71 -6.52
N VAL A 265 -13.63 14.23 -5.31
CA VAL A 265 -12.69 14.08 -4.20
C VAL A 265 -12.95 12.73 -3.55
N MET A 266 -11.88 12.02 -3.24
CA MET A 266 -11.90 10.75 -2.53
C MET A 266 -10.73 10.72 -1.55
N SER A 267 -10.99 10.34 -0.32
CA SER A 267 -9.95 10.05 0.68
C SER A 267 -10.01 8.57 1.02
N TYR A 268 -8.86 7.97 1.23
CA TYR A 268 -8.69 6.59 1.70
C TYR A 268 -7.60 6.56 2.77
N ASN A 269 -7.67 5.60 3.69
CA ASN A 269 -6.69 5.41 4.76
C ASN A 269 -5.96 4.09 4.49
N PHE A 270 -4.70 4.15 4.03
CA PHE A 270 -3.93 2.96 3.67
C PHE A 270 -3.25 2.37 4.91
N ASP A 271 -3.39 1.06 5.13
CA ASP A 271 -2.59 0.34 6.11
C ASP A 271 -1.10 0.39 5.71
N PRO A 272 -0.20 0.99 6.52
CA PRO A 272 1.21 1.14 6.17
C PRO A 272 1.91 -0.22 6.03
N THR A 273 1.42 -1.26 6.72
CA THR A 273 1.97 -2.61 6.61
C THR A 273 1.65 -3.26 5.28
N ILE A 274 0.52 -2.91 4.64
CA ILE A 274 0.19 -3.36 3.28
C ILE A 274 1.13 -2.67 2.27
N TYR A 275 1.29 -1.35 2.35
CA TYR A 275 2.23 -0.60 1.51
C TYR A 275 3.66 -1.15 1.63
N ALA A 276 4.20 -1.25 2.85
CA ALA A 276 5.53 -1.81 3.10
C ALA A 276 5.67 -3.27 2.62
N SER A 277 4.57 -4.05 2.60
CA SER A 277 4.59 -5.41 2.04
C SER A 277 4.64 -5.46 0.51
N TYR A 278 4.21 -4.41 -0.18
CA TYR A 278 4.38 -4.26 -1.62
C TYR A 278 5.79 -3.79 -1.97
N VAL A 279 6.27 -2.70 -1.35
CA VAL A 279 7.65 -2.19 -1.50
C VAL A 279 8.71 -3.29 -1.27
N ALA A 280 8.48 -4.22 -0.33
CA ALA A 280 9.38 -5.33 -0.05
C ALA A 280 9.36 -6.49 -1.07
N GLN A 281 8.55 -6.44 -2.13
CA GLN A 281 8.48 -7.47 -3.17
C GLN A 281 9.52 -7.26 -4.28
N ASP A 282 9.62 -8.23 -5.18
CA ASP A 282 10.60 -8.24 -6.27
C ASP A 282 10.10 -7.43 -7.46
N HIS A 283 10.60 -6.21 -7.62
CA HIS A 283 10.20 -5.26 -8.68
C HIS A 283 10.89 -5.53 -10.04
N ARG A 284 11.53 -6.69 -10.23
CA ARG A 284 12.35 -6.96 -11.42
C ARG A 284 11.56 -7.52 -12.61
N ILE A 285 11.48 -6.72 -13.67
CA ILE A 285 11.08 -7.17 -15.01
C ILE A 285 12.22 -7.96 -15.67
N ASN A 286 11.94 -9.21 -16.06
CA ASN A 286 12.81 -10.06 -16.87
C ASN A 286 12.27 -10.23 -18.30
N HIS A 287 10.96 -10.20 -18.47
CA HIS A 287 10.22 -10.30 -19.73
C HIS A 287 9.06 -9.29 -19.78
N GLU A 288 8.68 -8.88 -20.99
CA GLU A 288 7.60 -7.88 -21.23
C GLU A 288 6.22 -8.33 -20.71
N ASP A 289 6.00 -9.62 -20.46
CA ASP A 289 4.80 -10.14 -19.79
C ASP A 289 4.81 -9.97 -18.26
N ASP A 290 5.96 -9.74 -17.62
CA ASP A 290 6.08 -9.71 -16.15
C ASP A 290 5.31 -8.53 -15.52
N TYR A 291 5.12 -7.40 -16.22
CA TYR A 291 4.34 -6.25 -15.70
C TYR A 291 2.90 -6.64 -15.31
N ILE A 292 2.30 -7.65 -15.96
CA ILE A 292 0.93 -8.07 -15.62
C ILE A 292 0.85 -8.75 -14.25
N GLU A 293 1.98 -9.24 -13.71
CA GLU A 293 2.04 -9.84 -12.37
C GLU A 293 1.89 -8.79 -11.25
N PHE A 294 2.01 -7.50 -11.57
CA PHE A 294 1.77 -6.39 -10.65
C PHE A 294 0.29 -5.99 -10.54
N ALA A 295 -0.58 -6.49 -11.43
CA ALA A 295 -2.02 -6.29 -11.30
C ALA A 295 -2.59 -7.14 -10.17
N THR A 296 -3.20 -6.50 -9.16
CA THR A 296 -3.66 -7.16 -7.92
C THR A 296 -5.19 -7.06 -7.69
N PRO A 297 -6.04 -7.58 -8.60
CA PRO A 297 -7.50 -7.45 -8.46
C PRO A 297 -8.08 -8.22 -7.25
N GLU A 298 -7.32 -9.14 -6.65
CA GLU A 298 -7.68 -9.85 -5.41
C GLU A 298 -7.27 -9.13 -4.12
N ASP A 299 -6.54 -8.00 -4.19
CA ASP A 299 -6.15 -7.23 -3.00
C ASP A 299 -7.35 -6.51 -2.37
N GLU A 300 -7.48 -6.62 -1.04
CA GLU A 300 -8.65 -6.09 -0.31
C GLU A 300 -8.70 -4.56 -0.31
N THR A 301 -7.54 -3.89 -0.28
CA THR A 301 -7.45 -2.42 -0.39
C THR A 301 -7.89 -1.96 -1.77
N MET A 302 -7.40 -2.61 -2.83
CA MET A 302 -7.81 -2.30 -4.21
C MET A 302 -9.28 -2.55 -4.46
N ILE A 303 -9.86 -3.62 -3.89
CA ILE A 303 -11.30 -3.90 -3.96
C ILE A 303 -12.10 -2.77 -3.31
N LEU A 304 -11.74 -2.36 -2.09
CA LEU A 304 -12.44 -1.29 -1.36
C LEU A 304 -12.38 0.07 -2.09
N ILE A 305 -11.22 0.43 -2.64
CA ILE A 305 -11.03 1.67 -3.41
C ILE A 305 -11.85 1.64 -4.71
N SER A 306 -11.84 0.52 -5.42
CA SER A 306 -12.63 0.33 -6.64
C SER A 306 -14.14 0.39 -6.37
N GLU A 307 -14.61 -0.24 -5.29
CA GLU A 307 -16.01 -0.13 -4.84
C GLU A 307 -16.39 1.32 -4.45
N GLN A 308 -15.48 2.08 -3.86
CA GLN A 308 -15.69 3.49 -3.52
C GLN A 308 -15.81 4.37 -4.78
N LEU A 309 -14.90 4.19 -5.75
CA LEU A 309 -14.97 4.84 -7.06
C LEU A 309 -16.27 4.50 -7.80
N HIS A 310 -16.65 3.22 -7.85
CA HIS A 310 -17.90 2.75 -8.45
C HIS A 310 -19.13 3.38 -7.79
N ARG A 311 -19.15 3.46 -6.45
CA ARG A 311 -20.24 4.10 -5.70
C ARG A 311 -20.37 5.58 -6.05
N ILE A 312 -19.25 6.30 -6.17
CA ILE A 312 -19.25 7.71 -6.59
C ILE A 312 -19.77 7.84 -8.03
N ALA A 313 -19.40 6.95 -8.95
CA ALA A 313 -19.95 6.92 -10.31
C ALA A 313 -21.47 6.69 -10.33
N GLN A 314 -21.96 5.70 -9.57
CA GLN A 314 -23.38 5.41 -9.41
C GLN A 314 -24.19 6.57 -8.84
N GLU A 315 -23.68 7.23 -7.79
CA GLU A 315 -24.33 8.41 -7.17
C GLU A 315 -24.45 9.59 -8.14
N ASN A 316 -23.54 9.69 -9.12
CA ASN A 316 -23.58 10.67 -10.19
C ASN A 316 -24.35 10.19 -11.43
N ALA A 317 -24.92 8.98 -11.39
CA ALA A 317 -25.68 8.34 -12.44
C ALA A 317 -24.94 8.25 -13.79
N LEU A 318 -23.62 8.00 -13.73
CA LEU A 318 -22.81 7.72 -14.92
C LEU A 318 -23.26 6.41 -15.58
N SER A 319 -23.24 6.37 -16.92
CA SER A 319 -23.33 5.10 -17.67
C SER A 319 -21.98 4.38 -17.68
N VAL A 320 -21.95 3.08 -18.02
CA VAL A 320 -20.72 2.25 -18.06
C VAL A 320 -19.56 2.93 -18.81
N ASN A 321 -19.86 3.56 -19.96
CA ASN A 321 -18.83 4.22 -20.77
C ASN A 321 -18.39 5.58 -20.17
N GLU A 322 -19.28 6.28 -19.45
CA GLU A 322 -18.93 7.49 -18.70
C GLU A 322 -18.15 7.14 -17.43
N GLU A 323 -18.44 6.00 -16.81
CA GLU A 323 -17.72 5.45 -15.67
C GLU A 323 -16.31 5.02 -16.04
N ALA A 324 -16.11 4.24 -17.12
CA ALA A 324 -14.77 3.88 -17.59
C ALA A 324 -13.92 5.12 -17.90
N GLN A 325 -14.51 6.15 -18.51
CA GLN A 325 -13.82 7.42 -18.77
C GLN A 325 -13.55 8.24 -17.49
N TYR A 326 -14.41 8.13 -16.48
CA TYR A 326 -14.24 8.72 -15.16
C TYR A 326 -13.10 8.06 -14.37
N LEU A 327 -13.01 6.72 -14.40
CA LEU A 327 -11.93 5.95 -13.81
C LEU A 327 -10.59 6.26 -14.50
N LEU A 328 -10.57 6.32 -15.84
CA LEU A 328 -9.41 6.80 -16.58
C LEU A 328 -9.00 8.22 -16.14
N SER A 329 -9.95 9.14 -15.95
CA SER A 329 -9.64 10.51 -15.49
C SER A 329 -9.19 10.62 -14.03
N PHE A 330 -9.48 9.61 -13.19
CA PHE A 330 -8.94 9.48 -11.85
C PHE A 330 -7.46 9.10 -11.92
N VAL A 331 -7.13 8.04 -12.66
CA VAL A 331 -5.74 7.59 -12.86
C VAL A 331 -4.89 8.67 -13.52
N GLN A 332 -5.40 9.33 -14.57
CA GLN A 332 -4.74 10.48 -15.23
C GLN A 332 -4.44 11.68 -14.30
N SER A 333 -5.03 11.73 -13.09
CA SER A 333 -4.81 12.84 -12.15
C SER A 333 -3.60 12.66 -11.23
N LEU A 334 -3.03 11.45 -11.18
CA LEU A 334 -1.79 11.15 -10.46
C LEU A 334 -0.58 11.85 -11.14
N LYS A 335 0.51 12.01 -10.41
CA LYS A 335 1.71 12.69 -10.94
C LYS A 335 2.47 11.73 -11.86
N TYR A 336 2.56 12.05 -13.15
CA TYR A 336 3.48 11.32 -14.02
C TYR A 336 4.93 11.56 -13.58
N ALA A 337 5.64 10.51 -13.19
CA ALA A 337 7.03 10.57 -12.75
C ALA A 337 7.74 9.26 -13.12
N GLU A 338 8.82 9.37 -13.90
CA GLU A 338 9.55 8.20 -14.38
C GLU A 338 10.40 7.57 -13.29
N ASP A 339 10.57 6.26 -13.30
CA ASP A 339 11.37 5.54 -12.31
C ASP A 339 12.79 6.06 -12.14
N ASN A 340 13.41 6.50 -13.22
CA ASN A 340 14.73 7.14 -13.21
C ASN A 340 14.80 8.46 -12.39
N VAL A 341 13.66 8.98 -11.94
CA VAL A 341 13.51 10.15 -11.06
C VAL A 341 13.07 9.76 -9.64
N THR A 342 12.36 8.64 -9.46
CA THR A 342 11.63 8.29 -8.22
C THR A 342 12.08 6.99 -7.52
N ALA A 343 12.71 6.08 -8.24
CA ALA A 343 13.17 4.77 -7.75
C ALA A 343 14.59 4.41 -8.21
N GLY A 344 15.24 5.29 -8.99
CA GLY A 344 16.65 5.16 -9.36
C GLY A 344 16.92 4.59 -10.74
N LEU A 345 18.15 4.15 -11.00
CA LEU A 345 18.56 3.71 -12.35
C LEU A 345 18.03 2.32 -12.69
N GLY A 346 16.80 2.25 -13.17
CA GLY A 346 16.17 1.01 -13.61
C GLY A 346 14.73 1.20 -14.10
N GLU A 347 14.05 0.07 -14.22
CA GLU A 347 12.59 -0.01 -14.16
C GLU A 347 12.21 -0.42 -12.72
N TYR A 348 11.15 0.15 -12.18
CA TYR A 348 10.53 -0.11 -10.88
C TYR A 348 8.99 -0.08 -11.05
N PRO A 349 8.40 -1.10 -11.70
CA PRO A 349 6.94 -1.23 -11.84
C PRO A 349 6.28 -1.30 -10.46
N ARG A 350 5.48 -0.29 -10.09
CA ARG A 350 4.77 -0.22 -8.81
C ARG A 350 3.57 -1.14 -8.79
N PHE A 351 3.29 -1.72 -7.62
CA PHE A 351 1.98 -2.30 -7.37
C PHE A 351 0.92 -1.18 -7.24
N PRO A 352 -0.36 -1.43 -7.59
CA PRO A 352 -1.44 -0.44 -7.51
C PRO A 352 -1.59 0.28 -6.16
N VAL A 353 -1.21 -0.37 -5.05
CA VAL A 353 -1.20 0.25 -3.71
C VAL A 353 -0.07 1.27 -3.58
N GLU A 354 1.14 0.99 -4.06
CA GLU A 354 2.25 1.97 -4.11
C GLU A 354 1.90 3.14 -5.02
N THR A 355 1.43 2.89 -6.25
CA THR A 355 1.00 3.96 -7.19
C THR A 355 -0.01 4.94 -6.57
N LEU A 356 -0.87 4.43 -5.68
CA LEU A 356 -1.86 5.23 -4.95
C LEU A 356 -1.28 5.91 -3.71
N VAL A 357 -0.40 5.26 -2.94
CA VAL A 357 0.24 5.84 -1.76
C VAL A 357 1.25 6.93 -2.14
N ASP A 358 2.11 6.68 -3.13
CA ASP A 358 3.10 7.64 -3.63
C ASP A 358 2.45 8.80 -4.41
N GLU A 359 1.20 8.63 -4.84
CA GLU A 359 0.43 9.51 -5.73
C GLU A 359 1.13 9.79 -7.08
N LEU A 360 1.98 8.86 -7.53
CA LEU A 360 2.81 8.97 -8.73
C LEU A 360 3.04 7.62 -9.42
N GLY A 361 3.59 7.70 -10.62
CA GLY A 361 4.05 6.58 -11.45
C GLY A 361 4.17 7.02 -12.90
N ASP A 362 4.70 6.18 -13.78
CA ASP A 362 4.79 6.43 -15.22
C ASP A 362 3.78 5.58 -16.02
N CYS A 363 4.18 5.01 -17.16
CA CYS A 363 3.22 4.52 -18.15
C CYS A 363 2.67 3.14 -17.80
N GLU A 364 3.49 2.26 -17.25
CA GLU A 364 3.14 0.93 -16.75
C GLU A 364 2.37 1.02 -15.45
N ASP A 365 2.85 1.77 -14.45
CA ASP A 365 2.23 1.92 -13.13
C ASP A 365 0.76 2.34 -13.23
N THR A 366 0.54 3.42 -13.97
CA THR A 366 -0.78 3.99 -14.16
C THR A 366 -1.65 3.07 -15.03
N SER A 367 -1.05 2.30 -15.95
CA SER A 367 -1.77 1.28 -16.72
C SER A 367 -2.20 0.10 -15.85
N ILE A 368 -1.30 -0.45 -15.01
CA ILE A 368 -1.56 -1.57 -14.10
C ILE A 368 -2.57 -1.19 -13.02
N LEU A 369 -2.51 0.05 -12.50
CA LEU A 369 -3.54 0.60 -11.62
C LEU A 369 -4.92 0.63 -12.28
N LEU A 370 -5.03 1.18 -13.51
CA LEU A 370 -6.30 1.23 -14.23
C LEU A 370 -6.83 -0.16 -14.59
N ILE A 371 -5.95 -1.08 -15.00
CA ILE A 371 -6.26 -2.50 -15.26
C ILE A 371 -6.82 -3.17 -14.01
N THR A 372 -6.15 -3.02 -12.86
CA THR A 372 -6.59 -3.60 -11.59
C THR A 372 -7.99 -3.10 -11.21
N ILE A 373 -8.25 -1.80 -11.32
CA ILE A 373 -9.57 -1.21 -11.07
C ILE A 373 -10.62 -1.72 -12.08
N ALA A 374 -10.25 -1.85 -13.36
CA ALA A 374 -11.13 -2.33 -14.42
C ALA A 374 -11.57 -3.79 -14.17
N GLU A 375 -10.64 -4.69 -13.87
CA GLU A 375 -10.92 -6.10 -13.59
C GLU A 375 -11.81 -6.30 -12.35
N ILE A 376 -11.53 -5.57 -11.25
CA ILE A 376 -12.39 -5.58 -10.04
C ILE A 376 -13.83 -5.19 -10.37
N LEU A 377 -14.01 -4.22 -11.27
CA LEU A 377 -15.33 -3.74 -11.70
C LEU A 377 -15.92 -4.55 -12.86
N GLY A 378 -15.25 -5.61 -13.32
CA GLY A 378 -15.70 -6.52 -14.37
C GLY A 378 -15.65 -5.93 -15.79
N ILE A 379 -14.73 -4.99 -16.03
CA ILE A 379 -14.39 -4.44 -17.33
C ILE A 379 -13.14 -5.17 -17.85
N ASP A 380 -13.37 -6.15 -18.74
CA ASP A 380 -12.34 -6.96 -19.41
C ASP A 380 -11.27 -6.06 -20.07
N SER A 381 -10.01 -6.25 -19.67
CA SER A 381 -8.89 -5.36 -19.99
C SER A 381 -7.60 -6.07 -20.40
N VAL A 382 -6.73 -5.34 -21.10
CA VAL A 382 -5.40 -5.78 -21.53
C VAL A 382 -4.37 -4.69 -21.28
N LEU A 383 -3.16 -5.08 -20.92
CA LEU A 383 -1.98 -4.22 -21.05
C LEU A 383 -1.57 -4.16 -22.51
N ILE A 384 -1.34 -2.95 -23.03
CA ILE A 384 -0.84 -2.68 -24.37
C ILE A 384 0.58 -2.14 -24.22
N LEU A 385 1.58 -2.92 -24.62
CA LEU A 385 2.97 -2.46 -24.72
C LEU A 385 3.30 -2.12 -26.17
N ILE A 386 3.95 -0.98 -26.39
CA ILE A 386 4.29 -0.46 -27.72
C ILE A 386 5.80 -0.17 -27.77
N PRO A 387 6.65 -1.17 -28.06
CA PRO A 387 8.11 -1.04 -27.92
C PRO A 387 8.78 -0.03 -28.87
N GLU A 388 8.11 0.36 -29.95
CA GLU A 388 8.61 1.33 -30.94
C GLU A 388 7.74 2.62 -30.99
N ALA A 389 7.02 2.95 -29.91
CA ALA A 389 6.12 4.10 -29.84
C ALA A 389 6.83 5.42 -30.22
N PHE A 390 8.01 5.65 -29.63
CA PHE A 390 8.79 6.86 -29.80
C PHE A 390 10.24 6.53 -30.22
N PRO A 391 11.00 7.50 -30.76
CA PRO A 391 12.41 7.30 -31.06
C PRO A 391 13.20 6.97 -29.79
N ASP A 392 13.69 5.74 -29.71
CA ASP A 392 14.47 5.18 -28.60
C ASP A 392 13.70 5.00 -27.26
N ALA A 393 12.35 4.98 -27.28
CA ALA A 393 11.51 4.71 -26.10
C ALA A 393 10.20 3.96 -26.44
N GLY A 394 9.78 3.08 -25.53
CA GLY A 394 8.48 2.39 -25.60
C GLY A 394 7.33 3.24 -25.05
N HIS A 395 6.15 2.62 -24.90
CA HIS A 395 5.00 3.18 -24.19
C HIS A 395 4.07 2.06 -23.72
N ALA A 396 3.59 2.13 -22.48
CA ALA A 396 2.53 1.28 -21.96
C ALA A 396 1.19 2.04 -21.91
N ALA A 397 0.10 1.33 -22.18
CA ALA A 397 -1.26 1.85 -22.14
C ALA A 397 -2.27 0.73 -21.84
N VAL A 398 -3.53 1.08 -21.62
CA VAL A 398 -4.59 0.11 -21.35
C VAL A 398 -5.50 -0.08 -22.55
N GLY A 399 -5.92 -1.31 -22.80
CA GLY A 399 -7.03 -1.63 -23.70
C GLY A 399 -8.26 -2.05 -22.90
N LEU A 400 -9.39 -1.39 -23.10
CA LEU A 400 -10.66 -1.69 -22.41
C LEU A 400 -11.72 -2.24 -23.37
N ALA A 401 -12.31 -3.40 -23.08
CA ALA A 401 -13.37 -4.00 -23.89
C ALA A 401 -14.74 -3.34 -23.59
N LEU A 402 -15.10 -2.32 -24.36
CA LEU A 402 -16.28 -1.48 -24.11
C LEU A 402 -17.24 -1.40 -25.30
N ASP A 403 -18.53 -1.64 -25.02
CA ASP A 403 -19.59 -1.60 -26.03
C ASP A 403 -19.89 -0.16 -26.49
N GLY A 404 -19.89 0.06 -27.81
CA GLY A 404 -20.37 1.30 -28.43
C GLY A 404 -19.45 2.52 -28.30
N ILE A 405 -18.20 2.32 -27.91
CA ILE A 405 -17.12 3.31 -28.06
C ILE A 405 -16.73 3.44 -29.55
N SER A 406 -16.04 4.53 -29.89
CA SER A 406 -15.46 4.72 -31.22
C SER A 406 -14.09 5.39 -31.10
N GLY A 407 -13.07 4.84 -31.75
CA GLY A 407 -11.71 5.38 -31.74
C GLY A 407 -10.71 4.34 -32.20
N THR A 408 -9.47 4.47 -31.74
CA THR A 408 -8.42 3.46 -31.87
C THR A 408 -8.67 2.29 -30.92
N TYR A 409 -8.55 1.08 -31.44
CA TYR A 409 -8.69 -0.17 -30.70
C TYR A 409 -7.74 -1.23 -31.28
N TYR A 410 -7.50 -2.27 -30.49
CA TYR A 410 -6.74 -3.46 -30.86
C TYR A 410 -7.62 -4.71 -30.73
N GLU A 411 -7.35 -5.74 -31.53
CA GLU A 411 -8.12 -7.00 -31.51
C GLU A 411 -7.30 -8.11 -30.86
N LEU A 412 -7.85 -8.73 -29.80
CA LEU A 412 -7.33 -9.97 -29.20
C LEU A 412 -8.48 -10.98 -29.06
N ASP A 413 -8.26 -12.20 -29.53
CA ASP A 413 -9.22 -13.33 -29.56
C ASP A 413 -10.65 -13.03 -30.09
N GLY A 414 -10.82 -11.92 -30.81
CA GLY A 414 -12.08 -11.48 -31.42
C GLY A 414 -12.88 -10.46 -30.60
N ALA A 415 -12.32 -9.94 -29.51
CA ALA A 415 -12.80 -8.76 -28.80
C ALA A 415 -12.06 -7.49 -29.27
N GLU A 416 -12.72 -6.33 -29.18
CA GLU A 416 -12.17 -5.01 -29.51
C GLU A 416 -11.80 -4.28 -28.20
N TYR A 417 -10.51 -4.08 -27.95
CA TYR A 417 -9.99 -3.37 -26.77
C TYR A 417 -9.65 -1.93 -27.16
N PHE A 418 -10.41 -0.96 -26.66
CA PHE A 418 -10.22 0.45 -26.98
C PHE A 418 -9.08 1.05 -26.17
N TYR A 419 -8.20 1.78 -26.85
CA TYR A 419 -7.00 2.37 -26.26
C TYR A 419 -7.35 3.44 -25.22
N ALA A 420 -6.73 3.39 -24.05
CA ALA A 420 -6.91 4.32 -22.94
C ALA A 420 -5.53 4.83 -22.47
N GLU A 421 -5.33 6.14 -22.59
CA GLU A 421 -4.07 6.82 -22.26
C GLU A 421 -4.06 7.31 -20.81
N THR A 422 -3.24 6.71 -19.96
CA THR A 422 -3.18 7.02 -18.53
C THR A 422 -2.20 8.16 -18.20
N THR A 423 -1.18 8.40 -19.01
CA THR A 423 -0.04 9.27 -18.67
C THR A 423 -0.34 10.78 -18.61
N ALA A 424 -1.50 11.24 -19.07
CA ALA A 424 -1.85 12.66 -19.05
C ALA A 424 -3.35 12.95 -18.99
N VAL A 425 -3.73 14.01 -18.27
CA VAL A 425 -5.13 14.48 -18.18
C VAL A 425 -5.76 14.84 -19.53
N GLY A 426 -6.96 14.31 -19.75
CA GLY A 426 -7.90 14.77 -20.77
C GLY A 426 -8.03 13.89 -22.00
N TRP A 427 -7.18 12.87 -22.18
CA TRP A 427 -7.36 11.88 -23.24
C TRP A 427 -8.65 11.09 -23.05
N GLN A 428 -9.40 10.92 -24.13
CA GLN A 428 -10.60 10.08 -24.14
C GLN A 428 -10.29 8.64 -24.55
N ILE A 429 -11.07 7.67 -24.07
CA ILE A 429 -10.96 6.28 -24.51
C ILE A 429 -11.21 6.22 -26.03
N GLY A 430 -10.26 5.64 -26.75
CA GLY A 430 -10.19 5.60 -28.21
C GLY A 430 -9.39 6.75 -28.85
N GLU A 431 -8.87 7.72 -28.09
CA GLU A 431 -7.88 8.69 -28.57
C GLU A 431 -6.46 8.19 -28.26
N ILE A 432 -5.54 8.36 -29.22
CA ILE A 432 -4.16 7.90 -29.12
C ILE A 432 -3.19 9.07 -29.39
N PRO A 433 -2.04 9.17 -28.69
CA PRO A 433 -0.97 10.10 -29.00
C PRO A 433 -0.43 10.00 -30.44
N ASP A 434 0.32 11.02 -30.87
CA ASP A 434 1.01 11.05 -32.18
C ASP A 434 2.31 10.21 -32.09
N MET A 435 2.16 8.89 -32.19
CA MET A 435 3.21 7.88 -32.00
C MET A 435 3.08 6.71 -33.00
N ASP A 436 4.13 5.88 -33.18
CA ASP A 436 4.05 4.68 -34.03
C ASP A 436 3.51 3.49 -33.23
N SER A 437 2.19 3.30 -33.29
CA SER A 437 1.49 2.27 -32.54
C SER A 437 1.36 0.93 -33.28
N SER A 438 2.13 0.72 -34.37
CA SER A 438 2.06 -0.47 -35.22
C SER A 438 2.80 -1.70 -34.68
N SER A 439 3.63 -1.50 -33.65
CA SER A 439 4.39 -2.53 -32.92
C SER A 439 3.67 -3.10 -31.69
N ALA A 440 2.44 -2.64 -31.41
CA ALA A 440 1.70 -2.96 -30.19
C ALA A 440 1.51 -4.48 -29.94
N ILE A 441 1.76 -4.88 -28.70
CA ILE A 441 1.58 -6.23 -28.16
C ILE A 441 0.56 -6.16 -27.02
N LEU A 442 -0.39 -7.10 -26.98
CA LEU A 442 -1.45 -7.15 -25.98
C LEU A 442 -1.20 -8.31 -25.02
N TYR A 443 -1.21 -8.01 -23.72
CA TYR A 443 -1.07 -8.96 -22.62
C TYR A 443 -2.38 -8.96 -21.80
N PRO A 444 -3.14 -10.08 -21.79
CA PRO A 444 -4.37 -10.18 -21.01
C PRO A 444 -4.09 -10.47 -19.54
N VAL A 445 -4.94 -9.92 -18.65
CA VAL A 445 -5.02 -10.36 -17.25
C VAL A 445 -5.63 -11.77 -17.20
N SER A 446 -5.16 -12.64 -16.29
CA SER A 446 -5.33 -14.10 -16.38
C SER A 446 -6.31 -14.74 -15.40
#